data_AF-A0A1D1ZBA3-F1
#
_entry.id   AF-A0A1D1ZBA3-F1
#
_cell.length_a   1.000
_cell.length_b   1.000
_cell.length_c   1.000
_cell.angle_alpha   90.00
_cell.angle_beta   90.00
_cell.angle_gamma   90.00
#
_symmetry.space_group_name_H-M   'P 1'
#
loop_
_entity.id
_entity.type
_entity.pdbx_description
1 polymer ?
#
loop_
_entity_poly.entity_id
_entity_poly.type
_entity_poly.pdbx_seq_one_letter_code
_entity_poly.pdbx_strand_id
1 'polypeptide(L)'
;MHASNLLVTIAAGVLSGALLSEAAPLVARSEPSSYSYTTPVPSTTTAAAPAYTSSGAPYTGPAVPYSQPVAVVFPDYTSQYNSKTGAVDFHTARGLVSRSPTNGGADITTLVTFSLGTQYSSNMCQLVFDLTDPSSWVSGSKQAQLFTSLAPANTDSSAWPSGNLRNQELGSIDIVPGGHATWEAGSGPGATVNGFFPCSAIAGQIYGGEVVPQGDSVEVSWPAGRDGVKIIVW
;
A
#
# COMPACT_ATOMS: atom_id res chain seq x y z
N MET A 1 6.42 -61.22 37.76
CA MET A 1 5.79 -60.36 36.73
C MET A 1 4.89 -59.34 37.44
N HIS A 2 5.37 -58.11 37.61
CA HIS A 2 4.70 -56.85 37.22
C HIS A 2 5.52 -55.68 37.78
N ALA A 3 5.66 -54.66 36.94
CA ALA A 3 6.72 -53.68 36.94
C ALA A 3 6.47 -52.49 37.88
N SER A 4 7.58 -51.91 38.35
CA SER A 4 7.66 -50.52 38.83
C SER A 4 7.25 -49.55 37.73
N ASN A 5 6.58 -48.45 38.08
CA ASN A 5 6.73 -47.19 37.34
C ASN A 5 6.48 -45.95 38.20
N LEU A 6 7.57 -45.17 38.27
CA LEU A 6 7.78 -43.75 38.52
C LEU A 6 6.59 -42.82 38.82
N LEU A 7 6.75 -42.08 39.91
CA LEU A 7 6.22 -40.72 40.12
C LEU A 7 6.93 -39.72 39.20
N VAL A 8 6.15 -38.81 38.58
CA VAL A 8 6.62 -37.47 38.20
C VAL A 8 5.51 -36.47 38.51
N THR A 9 5.81 -35.55 39.42
CA THR A 9 5.00 -34.38 39.78
C THR A 9 5.58 -33.17 39.05
N ILE A 10 4.79 -32.44 38.26
CA ILE A 10 5.14 -31.07 37.83
C ILE A 10 3.95 -30.16 38.11
N ALA A 11 4.20 -29.20 38.99
CA ALA A 11 3.35 -28.06 39.28
C ALA A 11 3.95 -26.81 38.63
N ALA A 12 3.13 -26.05 37.90
CA ALA A 12 3.22 -24.62 37.59
C ALA A 12 1.99 -24.30 36.72
N GLY A 13 1.05 -23.39 37.01
CA GLY A 13 1.17 -22.14 37.72
C GLY A 13 1.58 -21.04 36.73
N VAL A 14 0.63 -20.19 36.29
CA VAL A 14 0.74 -18.73 36.14
C VAL A 14 -0.53 -18.17 35.45
N LEU A 15 -1.19 -17.26 36.18
CA LEU A 15 -2.18 -16.29 35.72
C LEU A 15 -1.58 -15.31 34.71
N SER A 16 -2.37 -14.85 33.74
CA SER A 16 -2.46 -13.46 33.22
C SER A 16 -3.51 -13.48 32.09
N GLY A 17 -4.60 -12.72 32.08
CA GLY A 17 -4.69 -11.28 32.37
C GLY A 17 -4.43 -10.51 31.07
N ALA A 18 -5.42 -10.43 30.17
CA ALA A 18 -5.32 -9.61 28.96
C ALA A 18 -6.59 -8.78 28.76
N LEU A 19 -6.42 -7.53 29.17
CA LEU A 19 -7.10 -6.27 28.88
C LEU A 19 -8.04 -6.28 27.65
N LEU A 20 -9.30 -5.92 27.92
CA LEU A 20 -10.22 -5.38 26.93
C LEU A 20 -9.64 -4.06 26.40
N SER A 21 -9.27 -4.03 25.13
CA SER A 21 -8.97 -2.78 24.43
C SER A 21 -10.28 -2.29 23.80
N GLU A 22 -10.99 -1.41 24.50
CA GLU A 22 -12.05 -0.59 23.89
C GLU A 22 -11.37 0.41 22.95
N ALA A 23 -11.36 0.10 21.66
CA ALA A 23 -11.09 1.12 20.65
C ALA A 23 -12.34 2.00 20.54
N ALA A 24 -12.23 3.23 21.05
CA ALA A 24 -13.26 4.25 20.87
C ALA A 24 -13.47 4.53 19.37
N PRO A 25 -14.71 4.55 18.85
CA PRO A 25 -14.95 5.01 17.50
C PRO A 25 -14.68 6.52 17.45
N LEU A 26 -13.70 6.93 16.64
CA LEU A 26 -13.53 8.35 16.30
C LEU A 26 -14.68 8.74 15.37
N VAL A 27 -15.72 9.32 15.97
CA VAL A 27 -16.75 10.10 15.31
C VAL A 27 -16.05 11.24 14.56
N ALA A 28 -16.23 11.29 13.24
CA ALA A 28 -15.80 12.42 12.43
C ALA A 28 -16.43 13.70 12.97
N ARG A 29 -15.59 14.55 13.57
CA ARG A 29 -15.97 15.87 14.05
C ARG A 29 -16.09 16.80 12.85
N SER A 30 -17.28 16.87 12.27
CA SER A 30 -17.64 17.94 11.34
C SER A 30 -17.85 19.22 12.16
N GLU A 31 -16.83 20.08 12.19
CA GLU A 31 -17.00 21.47 12.62
C GLU A 31 -17.79 22.22 11.55
N PRO A 32 -18.95 22.81 11.87
CA PRO A 32 -19.64 23.71 10.97
C PRO A 32 -19.00 25.09 11.07
N SER A 33 -18.22 25.48 10.08
CA SER A 33 -17.83 26.88 9.91
C SER A 33 -19.08 27.70 9.55
N SER A 34 -19.66 28.31 10.58
CA SER A 34 -20.69 29.33 10.47
C SER A 34 -20.11 30.60 9.86
N TYR A 35 -20.58 30.97 8.67
CA TYR A 35 -20.63 32.37 8.26
C TYR A 35 -22.06 32.77 7.97
N SER A 36 -22.61 33.56 8.88
CA SER A 36 -23.90 34.23 8.76
C SER A 36 -23.75 35.49 7.91
N TYR A 37 -24.62 35.66 6.92
CA TYR A 37 -24.99 36.97 6.41
C TYR A 37 -26.51 37.04 6.29
N THR A 38 -27.06 38.13 6.84
CA THR A 38 -28.48 38.40 7.07
C THR A 38 -29.17 39.14 5.91
N THR A 39 -30.40 38.70 5.59
CA THR A 39 -31.62 39.46 5.20
C THR A 39 -31.76 40.07 3.77
N PRO A 40 -32.99 40.41 3.27
CA PRO A 40 -34.27 39.66 3.24
C PRO A 40 -35.12 39.78 1.91
N VAL A 41 -36.25 39.01 1.81
CA VAL A 41 -37.53 39.20 1.01
C VAL A 41 -37.57 38.77 -0.50
N PRO A 42 -38.73 38.46 -1.16
CA PRO A 42 -39.88 37.55 -0.91
C PRO A 42 -40.20 36.53 -2.06
N SER A 43 -41.17 35.66 -1.76
CA SER A 43 -41.96 34.70 -2.55
C SER A 43 -42.30 35.01 -4.03
N THR A 44 -42.25 34.01 -4.93
CA THR A 44 -43.42 33.31 -5.54
C THR A 44 -43.05 32.54 -6.84
N THR A 45 -43.84 31.48 -7.07
CA THR A 45 -44.10 30.71 -8.32
C THR A 45 -43.16 29.56 -8.73
N THR A 46 -43.80 28.40 -8.82
CA THR A 46 -43.39 27.09 -9.37
C THR A 46 -42.81 27.17 -10.78
N ALA A 47 -41.64 26.55 -10.98
CA ALA A 47 -41.14 26.13 -12.28
C ALA A 47 -40.37 24.81 -12.14
N ALA A 48 -40.45 23.98 -13.17
CA ALA A 48 -39.97 22.61 -13.25
C ALA A 48 -38.50 22.43 -12.82
N ALA A 49 -38.21 21.27 -12.22
CA ALA A 49 -36.86 20.86 -11.84
C ALA A 49 -35.93 20.86 -13.06
N PRO A 50 -34.79 21.55 -13.03
CA PRO A 50 -33.78 21.40 -14.07
C PRO A 50 -33.07 20.05 -13.87
N ALA A 51 -32.84 19.37 -14.99
CA ALA A 51 -31.93 18.22 -15.03
C ALA A 51 -30.55 18.67 -14.54
N TYR A 52 -30.03 17.99 -13.52
CA TYR A 52 -28.63 18.12 -13.11
C TYR A 52 -27.76 17.49 -14.19
N THR A 53 -27.35 18.28 -15.17
CA THR A 53 -26.15 17.99 -15.95
C THR A 53 -24.97 18.13 -14.99
N SER A 54 -24.45 17.00 -14.51
CA SER A 54 -23.14 16.98 -13.84
C SER A 54 -22.07 17.27 -14.90
N SER A 55 -21.79 18.55 -15.14
CA SER A 55 -20.54 18.95 -15.74
C SER A 55 -19.45 18.74 -14.69
N GLY A 56 -18.96 17.51 -14.60
CA GLY A 56 -17.72 17.22 -13.88
C GLY A 56 -16.63 18.05 -14.53
N ALA A 57 -16.20 19.11 -13.85
CA ALA A 57 -14.99 19.82 -14.25
C ALA A 57 -13.85 18.79 -14.29
N PRO A 58 -13.06 18.71 -15.37
CA PRO A 58 -11.89 17.84 -15.38
C PRO A 58 -11.00 18.26 -14.22
N TYR A 59 -10.69 17.32 -13.34
CA TYR A 59 -9.70 17.50 -12.29
C TYR A 59 -8.38 17.87 -12.96
N THR A 60 -8.01 19.15 -12.93
CA THR A 60 -6.67 19.61 -13.26
C THR A 60 -5.80 19.29 -12.06
N GLY A 61 -5.31 18.05 -11.99
CA GLY A 61 -4.23 17.71 -11.06
C GLY A 61 -3.07 18.69 -11.21
N PRO A 62 -2.26 18.90 -10.17
CA PRO A 62 -1.14 19.83 -10.24
C PRO A 62 -0.29 19.52 -11.47
N ALA A 63 -0.14 20.50 -12.37
CA ALA A 63 0.75 20.39 -13.51
C ALA A 63 2.17 20.16 -12.97
N VAL A 64 2.78 19.02 -13.32
CA VAL A 64 4.15 18.70 -12.90
C VAL A 64 5.06 19.77 -13.52
N PRO A 65 5.67 20.67 -12.73
CA PRO A 65 6.42 21.81 -13.28
C PRO A 65 7.81 21.42 -13.79
N TYR A 66 8.21 20.16 -13.61
CA TYR A 66 9.53 19.65 -13.93
C TYR A 66 9.48 18.72 -15.13
N SER A 67 10.23 19.08 -16.18
CA SER A 67 10.36 18.25 -17.38
C SER A 67 11.25 17.03 -17.17
N GLN A 68 12.00 16.96 -16.05
CA GLN A 68 12.94 15.89 -15.72
C GLN A 68 12.88 15.54 -14.23
N PRO A 69 13.00 14.26 -13.85
CA PRO A 69 13.12 13.85 -12.46
C PRO A 69 14.37 14.44 -11.80
N VAL A 70 14.24 14.85 -10.53
CA VAL A 70 15.37 15.27 -9.69
C VAL A 70 15.98 14.11 -8.90
N ALA A 71 15.23 13.02 -8.67
CA ALA A 71 15.75 11.81 -8.03
C ALA A 71 14.93 10.57 -8.39
N VAL A 72 15.57 9.41 -8.29
CA VAL A 72 14.92 8.09 -8.28
C VAL A 72 15.29 7.41 -6.97
N VAL A 73 14.28 7.03 -6.20
CA VAL A 73 14.42 6.44 -4.87
C VAL A 73 13.93 5.00 -4.95
N PHE A 74 14.85 4.06 -4.78
CA PHE A 74 14.51 2.65 -4.62
C PHE A 74 14.19 2.33 -3.16
N PRO A 75 13.49 1.21 -2.88
CA PRO A 75 13.27 0.77 -1.51
C PRO A 75 14.60 0.54 -0.79
N ASP A 76 14.71 1.02 0.45
CA ASP A 76 15.79 0.65 1.38
C ASP A 76 15.69 -0.84 1.71
N TYR A 77 14.46 -1.34 1.85
CA TYR A 77 14.19 -2.75 2.10
C TYR A 77 13.13 -3.28 1.14
N THR A 78 13.42 -4.43 0.54
CA THR A 78 12.46 -5.26 -0.21
C THR A 78 12.34 -6.58 0.54
N SER A 79 11.15 -6.95 1.00
CA SER A 79 10.91 -8.18 1.76
C SER A 79 9.76 -8.97 1.15
N GLN A 80 9.67 -10.27 1.42
CA GLN A 80 8.59 -11.12 0.92
C GLN A 80 7.70 -11.58 2.06
N TYR A 81 6.38 -11.43 1.91
CA TYR A 81 5.40 -11.90 2.89
C TYR A 81 4.66 -13.11 2.33
N ASN A 82 4.61 -14.19 3.12
CA ASN A 82 3.87 -15.40 2.79
C ASN A 82 2.49 -15.37 3.45
N SER A 83 1.43 -15.31 2.64
CA SER A 83 0.06 -15.16 3.15
C SER A 83 -0.46 -16.35 3.94
N LYS A 84 0.09 -17.55 3.72
CA LYS A 84 -0.31 -18.77 4.43
C LYS A 84 0.28 -18.85 5.82
N THR A 85 1.54 -18.46 5.98
CA THR A 85 2.26 -18.58 7.26
C THR A 85 2.31 -17.27 8.03
N GLY A 86 2.09 -16.14 7.37
CA GLY A 86 2.33 -14.81 7.91
C GLY A 86 3.82 -14.46 8.05
N ALA A 87 4.72 -15.31 7.55
CA ALA A 87 6.15 -15.08 7.66
C ALA A 87 6.61 -13.97 6.71
N VAL A 88 7.58 -13.17 7.16
CA VAL A 88 8.27 -12.18 6.33
C VAL A 88 9.73 -12.61 6.19
N ASP A 89 10.13 -12.88 4.96
CA ASP A 89 11.54 -12.99 4.59
C ASP A 89 12.06 -11.58 4.38
N PHE A 90 12.80 -11.08 5.37
CA PHE A 90 13.27 -9.70 5.40
C PHE A 90 14.42 -9.44 4.43
N HIS A 91 14.37 -8.29 3.74
CA HIS A 91 15.45 -7.75 2.92
C HIS A 91 16.02 -8.74 1.88
N THR A 92 15.12 -9.35 1.11
CA THR A 92 15.45 -10.30 0.05
C THR A 92 16.12 -9.60 -1.13
N ALA A 93 17.01 -10.33 -1.82
CA ALA A 93 17.69 -9.84 -3.02
C ALA A 93 16.74 -9.60 -4.23
N ARG A 94 15.52 -10.12 -4.14
CA ARG A 94 14.47 -9.97 -5.16
C ARG A 94 13.15 -9.64 -4.52
N GLY A 95 12.36 -8.80 -5.19
CA GLY A 95 10.92 -8.77 -4.96
C GLY A 95 10.27 -9.95 -5.67
N LEU A 96 9.21 -10.52 -5.09
CA LEU A 96 8.40 -11.59 -5.66
C LEU A 96 6.94 -11.33 -5.29
N VAL A 97 6.06 -11.32 -6.28
CA VAL A 97 4.63 -11.47 -6.04
C VAL A 97 4.13 -12.66 -6.83
N SER A 98 3.50 -13.59 -6.13
CA SER A 98 3.04 -14.83 -6.74
C SER A 98 1.73 -15.29 -6.13
N ARG A 99 0.86 -15.80 -7.01
CA ARG A 99 -0.34 -16.54 -6.68
C ARG A 99 -0.50 -17.65 -7.70
N SER A 100 -0.93 -18.81 -7.21
CA SER A 100 -1.31 -19.94 -8.06
C SER A 100 -2.45 -20.69 -7.40
N PRO A 101 -3.45 -21.20 -8.16
CA PRO A 101 -4.51 -22.01 -7.58
C PRO A 101 -3.99 -23.31 -6.94
N THR A 102 -2.75 -23.71 -7.24
CA THR A 102 -2.13 -24.95 -6.73
C THR A 102 -1.13 -24.71 -5.59
N ASN A 103 -0.88 -23.47 -5.17
CA ASN A 103 0.07 -23.19 -4.07
C ASN A 103 -0.55 -23.40 -2.67
N GLY A 104 -1.82 -23.81 -2.60
CA GLY A 104 -2.52 -24.05 -1.33
C GLY A 104 -2.63 -22.79 -0.45
N GLY A 105 -2.81 -21.63 -1.09
CA GLY A 105 -2.96 -20.32 -0.44
C GLY A 105 -1.64 -19.70 0.02
N ALA A 106 -0.49 -20.27 -0.33
CA ALA A 106 0.83 -19.72 -0.02
C ALA A 106 1.23 -18.64 -1.03
N ASP A 107 0.40 -17.60 -1.16
CA ASP A 107 0.71 -16.46 -2.01
C ASP A 107 1.88 -15.68 -1.42
N ILE A 108 2.76 -15.19 -2.29
CA ILE A 108 3.81 -14.27 -1.90
C ILE A 108 3.42 -12.87 -2.33
N THR A 109 3.57 -11.92 -1.43
CA THR A 109 3.50 -10.49 -1.72
C THR A 109 4.85 -9.84 -1.42
N THR A 110 5.13 -8.69 -2.02
CA THR A 110 6.37 -7.96 -1.73
C THR A 110 6.07 -6.75 -0.87
N LEU A 111 6.74 -6.66 0.27
CA LEU A 111 6.78 -5.48 1.13
C LEU A 111 7.97 -4.60 0.69
N VAL A 112 7.73 -3.30 0.54
CA VAL A 112 8.77 -2.31 0.22
C VAL A 112 8.78 -1.21 1.26
N THR A 113 9.96 -0.76 1.64
CA THR A 113 10.17 0.32 2.60
C THR A 113 11.09 1.36 2.00
N PHE A 114 10.70 2.63 2.09
CA PHE A 114 11.42 3.78 1.58
C PHE A 114 11.72 4.76 2.71
N SER A 115 12.86 5.42 2.60
CA SER A 115 13.15 6.69 3.26
C SER A 115 13.31 7.77 2.21
N LEU A 116 12.57 8.88 2.39
CA LEU A 116 12.71 10.06 1.54
C LEU A 116 13.25 11.21 2.37
N GLY A 117 14.37 11.80 1.96
CA GLY A 117 14.95 12.94 2.66
C GLY A 117 14.03 14.17 2.66
N THR A 118 14.06 14.96 3.75
CA THR A 118 13.22 16.16 3.90
C THR A 118 13.48 17.23 2.84
N GLN A 119 14.64 17.21 2.17
CA GLN A 119 14.95 18.12 1.07
C GLN A 119 13.99 17.99 -0.12
N TYR A 120 13.27 16.87 -0.25
CA TYR A 120 12.30 16.65 -1.33
C TYR A 120 10.86 17.02 -0.94
N SER A 121 10.62 17.58 0.25
CA SER A 121 9.24 17.78 0.75
C SER A 121 8.38 18.69 -0.14
N SER A 122 9.00 19.61 -0.90
CA SER A 122 8.31 20.52 -1.82
C SER A 122 8.05 19.94 -3.21
N ASN A 123 8.57 18.75 -3.50
CA ASN A 123 8.48 18.10 -4.81
C ASN A 123 7.18 17.30 -4.98
N MET A 124 6.94 16.89 -6.23
CA MET A 124 5.93 15.87 -6.53
C MET A 124 6.60 14.51 -6.64
N CYS A 125 6.02 13.52 -5.99
CA CYS A 125 6.49 12.15 -6.04
C CYS A 125 5.58 11.34 -6.96
N GLN A 126 6.13 10.32 -7.60
CA GLN A 126 5.39 9.36 -8.40
C GLN A 126 5.77 7.95 -7.97
N LEU A 127 4.79 7.14 -7.58
CA LEU A 127 4.99 5.71 -7.33
C LEU A 127 4.92 4.95 -8.65
N VAL A 128 5.98 4.19 -8.92
CA VAL A 128 6.24 3.54 -10.20
C VAL A 128 6.57 2.07 -9.97
N PHE A 129 6.20 1.21 -10.92
CA PHE A 129 6.66 -0.17 -11.01
C PHE A 129 7.21 -0.45 -12.41
N ASP A 130 8.48 -0.83 -12.52
CA ASP A 130 9.12 -1.16 -13.79
C ASP A 130 9.57 -2.63 -13.81
N LEU A 131 9.60 -3.25 -15.00
CA LEU A 131 10.30 -4.52 -15.25
C LEU A 131 11.25 -4.39 -16.44
N THR A 132 12.24 -3.51 -16.32
CA THR A 132 13.18 -3.19 -17.41
C THR A 132 14.49 -3.96 -17.32
N ASP A 133 14.83 -4.51 -16.16
CA ASP A 133 16.04 -5.32 -15.99
C ASP A 133 15.92 -6.65 -16.75
N PRO A 134 16.95 -7.11 -17.49
CA PRO A 134 16.88 -8.36 -18.26
C PRO A 134 16.62 -9.61 -17.42
N SER A 135 16.90 -9.57 -16.10
CA SER A 135 16.61 -10.66 -15.17
C SER A 135 15.20 -10.59 -14.59
N SER A 136 14.46 -9.50 -14.82
CA SER A 136 13.06 -9.35 -14.42
C SER A 136 12.14 -10.15 -15.32
N TRP A 137 11.02 -10.63 -14.77
CA TRP A 137 10.07 -11.47 -15.49
C TRP A 137 8.69 -11.40 -14.86
N VAL A 138 7.69 -11.65 -15.69
CA VAL A 138 6.28 -11.67 -15.30
C VAL A 138 5.52 -12.69 -16.14
N SER A 139 4.59 -13.39 -15.50
CA SER A 139 3.65 -14.33 -16.13
C SER A 139 2.28 -14.30 -15.46
N GLY A 140 1.30 -15.00 -16.05
CA GLY A 140 -0.08 -15.02 -15.56
C GLY A 140 -0.87 -13.75 -15.93
N SER A 141 -1.69 -13.26 -15.00
CA SER A 141 -2.53 -12.05 -15.18
C SER A 141 -1.71 -10.79 -15.48
N LYS A 142 -0.47 -10.73 -14.95
CA LYS A 142 0.40 -9.54 -14.97
C LYS A 142 -0.24 -8.33 -14.29
N GLN A 143 -1.05 -8.56 -13.26
CA GLN A 143 -1.71 -7.51 -12.50
C GLN A 143 -1.30 -7.55 -11.04
N ALA A 144 -1.19 -6.37 -10.43
CA ALA A 144 -0.96 -6.25 -9.00
C ALA A 144 -1.79 -5.12 -8.38
N GLN A 145 -2.16 -5.30 -7.13
CA GLN A 145 -2.76 -4.26 -6.28
C GLN A 145 -1.68 -3.66 -5.38
N LEU A 146 -1.66 -2.34 -5.26
CA LEU A 146 -0.74 -1.64 -4.39
C LEU A 146 -1.45 -1.16 -3.11
N PHE A 147 -0.77 -1.32 -1.98
CA PHE A 147 -1.22 -0.83 -0.68
C PHE A 147 -0.11 -0.03 0.02
N THR A 148 -0.49 0.92 0.87
CA THR A 148 0.40 1.44 1.93
C THR A 148 0.42 0.48 3.12
N SER A 149 1.45 0.58 3.97
CA SER A 149 1.61 -0.26 5.17
C SER A 149 1.45 0.54 6.46
N LEU A 150 0.77 -0.04 7.46
CA LEU A 150 0.69 0.46 8.84
C LEU A 150 1.98 0.24 9.62
N ALA A 151 2.75 -0.78 9.25
CA ALA A 151 3.98 -1.17 9.93
C ALA A 151 4.99 -1.66 8.90
N PRO A 152 5.72 -0.74 8.25
CA PRO A 152 6.71 -1.07 7.23
C PRO A 152 7.77 -2.04 7.75
N ALA A 153 8.16 -3.01 6.92
CA ALA A 153 9.26 -3.91 7.23
C ALA A 153 10.60 -3.18 7.06
N ASN A 154 11.10 -2.58 8.14
CA ASN A 154 12.29 -1.72 8.15
C ASN A 154 13.45 -2.28 9.00
N THR A 155 13.26 -3.43 9.64
CA THR A 155 14.27 -4.12 10.44
C THR A 155 14.02 -5.62 10.40
N ASP A 156 15.06 -6.41 10.60
CA ASP A 156 14.92 -7.86 10.71
C ASP A 156 14.26 -8.22 12.05
N SER A 157 13.30 -9.14 12.02
CA SER A 157 12.55 -9.55 13.20
C SER A 157 12.04 -10.97 13.03
N SER A 158 12.16 -11.75 14.11
CA SER A 158 11.49 -13.05 14.22
C SER A 158 10.02 -12.93 14.65
N ALA A 159 9.58 -11.72 15.01
CA ALA A 159 8.25 -11.41 15.51
C ALA A 159 7.66 -10.25 14.70
N TRP A 160 7.11 -10.58 13.53
CA TRP A 160 6.28 -9.65 12.78
C TRP A 160 4.87 -9.63 13.39
N PRO A 161 4.21 -8.45 13.49
CA PRO A 161 2.83 -8.43 13.92
C PRO A 161 1.98 -9.28 12.97
N SER A 162 1.00 -10.00 13.52
CA SER A 162 0.17 -10.92 12.72
C SER A 162 -0.62 -10.16 11.65
N GLY A 163 -0.63 -10.70 10.43
CA GLY A 163 -1.33 -10.13 9.29
C GLY A 163 -0.40 -9.35 8.36
N ASN A 164 -0.94 -8.90 7.22
CA ASN A 164 -0.19 -8.16 6.19
C ASN A 164 -0.07 -6.65 6.48
N LEU A 165 -0.71 -6.16 7.56
CA LEU A 165 -0.64 -4.79 8.07
C LEU A 165 -0.84 -3.73 6.98
N ARG A 166 -1.71 -4.02 6.00
CA ARG A 166 -2.11 -3.08 4.96
C ARG A 166 -2.89 -1.93 5.57
N ASN A 167 -2.68 -0.74 5.01
CA ASN A 167 -3.42 0.47 5.35
C ASN A 167 -4.36 0.85 4.21
N GLN A 168 -3.95 1.79 3.36
CA GLN A 168 -4.75 2.29 2.26
C GLN A 168 -4.45 1.53 0.98
N GLU A 169 -5.49 1.04 0.33
CA GLU A 169 -5.45 0.60 -1.05
C GLU A 169 -5.14 1.80 -1.95
N LEU A 170 -4.09 1.72 -2.76
CA LEU A 170 -3.68 2.80 -3.66
C LEU A 170 -4.31 2.62 -5.05
N GLY A 171 -4.34 1.39 -5.55
CA GLY A 171 -4.93 1.03 -6.84
C GLY A 171 -4.23 -0.14 -7.52
N SER A 172 -4.81 -0.59 -8.62
CA SER A 172 -4.29 -1.65 -9.48
C SER A 172 -3.28 -1.10 -10.48
N ILE A 173 -2.31 -1.95 -10.82
CA ILE A 173 -1.39 -1.74 -11.94
C ILE A 173 -1.38 -2.95 -12.87
N ASP A 174 -1.29 -2.68 -14.18
CA ASP A 174 -0.97 -3.67 -15.20
C ASP A 174 0.54 -3.63 -15.46
N ILE A 175 1.20 -4.76 -15.25
CA ILE A 175 2.65 -4.90 -15.31
C ILE A 175 3.08 -5.18 -16.74
N VAL A 176 3.97 -4.32 -17.26
CA VAL A 176 4.48 -4.42 -18.62
C VAL A 176 5.88 -5.04 -18.63
N PRO A 177 6.07 -6.25 -19.20
CA PRO A 177 7.40 -6.82 -19.35
C PRO A 177 8.29 -5.92 -20.22
N GLY A 178 9.49 -5.61 -19.74
CA GLY A 178 10.43 -4.72 -20.44
C GLY A 178 10.08 -3.23 -20.30
N GLY A 179 9.14 -2.85 -19.44
CA GLY A 179 8.64 -1.48 -19.40
C GLY A 179 8.03 -1.05 -18.07
N HIS A 180 7.33 0.07 -18.14
CA HIS A 180 6.65 0.73 -17.03
C HIS A 180 5.22 0.19 -16.89
N ALA A 181 4.82 -0.16 -15.67
CA ALA A 181 3.45 -0.57 -15.39
C ALA A 181 2.47 0.59 -15.57
N THR A 182 1.24 0.29 -15.97
CA THR A 182 0.18 1.29 -16.13
C THR A 182 -0.81 1.20 -14.98
N TRP A 183 -1.23 2.34 -14.45
CA TRP A 183 -2.29 2.38 -13.43
C TRP A 183 -3.66 2.15 -14.06
N GLU A 184 -4.48 1.33 -13.42
CA GLU A 184 -5.89 1.20 -13.78
C GLU A 184 -6.66 2.39 -13.20
N ALA A 185 -7.04 3.34 -14.05
CA ALA A 185 -7.67 4.58 -13.62
C ALA A 185 -8.95 4.31 -12.79
N GLY A 186 -9.02 4.88 -11.59
CA GLY A 186 -10.18 4.76 -10.70
C GLY A 186 -10.21 3.48 -9.84
N SER A 187 -9.21 2.59 -9.96
CA SER A 187 -9.07 1.40 -9.10
C SER A 187 -8.72 1.73 -7.64
N GLY A 188 -8.38 2.97 -7.32
CA GLY A 188 -8.08 3.42 -5.96
C GLY A 188 -7.70 4.89 -5.89
N PRO A 189 -7.57 5.45 -4.67
CA PRO A 189 -7.23 6.86 -4.46
C PRO A 189 -5.86 7.27 -5.03
N GLY A 190 -4.91 6.34 -5.13
CA GLY A 190 -3.59 6.56 -5.77
C GLY A 190 -3.62 6.41 -7.30
N ALA A 191 -4.62 5.72 -7.86
CA ALA A 191 -4.78 5.50 -9.29
C ALA A 191 -5.52 6.64 -10.03
N THR A 192 -5.48 7.86 -9.48
CA THR A 192 -6.22 9.00 -10.03
C THR A 192 -5.45 9.76 -11.11
N VAL A 193 -4.09 9.69 -11.14
CA VAL A 193 -3.26 10.54 -12.02
C VAL A 193 -1.93 9.91 -12.50
N ASN A 194 -1.76 8.57 -12.52
CA ASN A 194 -0.49 7.84 -12.76
C ASN A 194 0.43 7.72 -11.53
N GLY A 195 -0.16 7.56 -10.33
CA GLY A 195 0.60 7.30 -9.10
C GLY A 195 1.29 8.52 -8.50
N PHE A 196 0.91 9.74 -8.90
CA PHE A 196 1.46 10.97 -8.34
C PHE A 196 0.88 11.30 -6.96
N PHE A 197 1.74 11.82 -6.08
CA PHE A 197 1.38 12.30 -4.75
C PHE A 197 2.38 13.36 -4.27
N PRO A 198 2.01 14.25 -3.32
CA PRO A 198 2.96 15.20 -2.75
C PRO A 198 4.08 14.49 -1.99
N CYS A 199 5.35 14.80 -2.26
CA CYS A 199 6.46 14.19 -1.52
C CYS A 199 6.44 14.53 -0.03
N SER A 200 5.84 15.67 0.36
CA SER A 200 5.59 16.04 1.75
C SER A 200 4.81 14.99 2.54
N ALA A 201 4.05 14.11 1.89
CA ALA A 201 3.33 13.02 2.55
C ALA A 201 4.26 11.95 3.15
N ILE A 202 5.50 11.83 2.65
CA ILE A 202 6.44 10.77 3.05
C ILE A 202 7.83 11.28 3.43
N ALA A 203 8.17 12.53 3.08
CA ALA A 203 9.48 13.10 3.35
C ALA A 203 9.75 13.16 4.86
N GLY A 204 10.92 12.65 5.27
CA GLY A 204 11.33 12.52 6.67
C GLY A 204 10.65 11.38 7.43
N GLN A 205 9.87 10.53 6.76
CA GLN A 205 9.17 9.40 7.36
C GLN A 205 9.68 8.07 6.79
N ILE A 206 9.42 6.99 7.52
CA ILE A 206 9.54 5.63 6.97
C ILE A 206 8.22 5.32 6.27
N TYR A 207 8.28 5.22 4.95
CA TYR A 207 7.12 4.94 4.13
C TYR A 207 7.16 3.51 3.61
N GLY A 208 6.14 2.73 3.91
CA GLY A 208 6.05 1.33 3.47
C GLY A 208 4.83 1.06 2.61
N GLY A 209 4.94 0.05 1.77
CA GLY A 209 3.84 -0.46 0.97
C GLY A 209 3.97 -1.93 0.67
N GLU A 210 2.94 -2.47 0.01
CA GLU A 210 2.86 -3.87 -0.39
C GLU A 210 2.39 -3.98 -1.84
N VAL A 211 3.05 -4.84 -2.62
CA VAL A 211 2.66 -5.25 -3.96
C VAL A 211 2.02 -6.64 -3.87
N VAL A 212 0.76 -6.72 -4.26
CA VAL A 212 -0.10 -7.89 -4.03
C VAL A 212 -0.54 -8.48 -5.37
N PRO A 213 -0.51 -9.82 -5.54
CA PRO A 213 -0.99 -10.47 -6.75
C PRO A 213 -2.48 -10.19 -7.00
N GLN A 214 -2.84 -9.86 -8.25
CA GLN A 214 -4.23 -9.82 -8.72
C GLN A 214 -4.54 -10.92 -9.73
N GLY A 215 -5.79 -11.39 -9.71
CA GLY A 215 -6.24 -12.56 -10.47
C GLY A 215 -5.92 -13.90 -9.79
N ASP A 216 -6.19 -14.99 -10.50
CA ASP A 216 -6.06 -16.37 -9.98
C ASP A 216 -4.63 -16.94 -10.11
N SER A 217 -3.85 -16.43 -11.06
CA SER A 217 -2.47 -16.84 -11.28
C SER A 217 -1.64 -15.66 -11.75
N VAL A 218 -0.57 -15.38 -11.02
CA VAL A 218 0.41 -14.36 -11.38
C VAL A 218 1.76 -14.73 -10.77
N GLU A 219 2.83 -14.44 -11.47
CA GLU A 219 4.17 -14.52 -10.92
C GLU A 219 4.98 -13.38 -11.51
N VAL A 220 5.49 -12.52 -10.64
CA VAL A 220 6.29 -11.35 -10.99
C VAL A 220 7.49 -11.33 -10.07
N SER A 221 8.69 -11.13 -10.60
CA SER A 221 9.83 -10.85 -9.74
C SER A 221 10.91 -10.03 -10.46
N TRP A 222 11.74 -9.37 -9.66
CA TRP A 222 12.70 -8.37 -10.09
C TRP A 222 13.88 -8.28 -9.09
N PRO A 223 15.06 -7.82 -9.52
CA PRO A 223 16.16 -7.53 -8.60
C PRO A 223 15.84 -6.32 -7.71
N ALA A 224 15.89 -6.51 -6.39
CA ALA A 224 15.65 -5.45 -5.43
C ALA A 224 16.67 -4.31 -5.58
N GLY A 225 16.23 -3.06 -5.42
CA GLY A 225 17.09 -1.87 -5.52
C GLY A 225 17.52 -1.49 -6.94
N ARG A 226 17.00 -2.17 -7.97
CA ARG A 226 17.34 -1.90 -9.38
C ARG A 226 16.11 -1.74 -10.29
N ASP A 227 15.08 -2.53 -10.03
CA ASP A 227 13.86 -2.58 -10.85
C ASP A 227 12.64 -2.77 -9.92
N GLY A 228 11.45 -2.94 -10.47
CA GLY A 228 10.21 -3.06 -9.68
C GLY A 228 9.77 -1.72 -9.11
N VAL A 229 9.27 -1.74 -7.86
CA VAL A 229 8.71 -0.54 -7.21
C VAL A 229 9.79 0.50 -6.95
N LYS A 230 9.53 1.75 -7.31
CA LYS A 230 10.36 2.91 -6.97
C LYS A 230 9.55 4.20 -6.87
N ILE A 231 10.14 5.22 -6.28
CA ILE A 231 9.60 6.57 -6.24
C ILE A 231 10.44 7.47 -7.15
N ILE A 232 9.79 8.15 -8.08
CA ILE A 232 10.40 9.19 -8.88
C ILE A 232 10.03 10.54 -8.27
N VAL A 233 11.04 11.37 -8.00
CA VAL A 233 10.86 12.73 -7.48
C VAL A 233 10.98 13.71 -8.64
N TRP A 234 9.99 14.58 -8.79
CA TRP A 234 9.89 15.63 -9.80
C TRP A 234 10.07 16.98 -9.15
#